data_AF-A0A3E5FNG7-F1
#
_entry.id   AF-A0A3E5FNG7-F1
#
_cell.length_a   1.000
_cell.length_b   1.000
_cell.length_c   1.000
_cell.angle_alpha   90.00
_cell.angle_beta   90.00
_cell.angle_gamma   90.00
#
_symmetry.space_group_name_H-M   'P 1'
#
loop_
_entity.id
_entity.type
_entity.pdbx_description
1 polymer ?
#
loop_
_entity_poly.entity_id
_entity_poly.type
_entity_poly.pdbx_seq_one_letter_code
_entity_poly.pdbx_strand_id
1 'polypeptide(L)'
;MFYKQSIDDIKLVILSLDGGLLDLNRLRFNYLKKICKSHDITITKEEFEKSLGNMETMYINLPIANDIVPDDLNKLIEHDLYEYAKLKPNSLIKEGTEDLLQFFKQKNIKIAVISTHKIKRAIQYLQLTRLYNYIDFVIGGDNNNLPLPDPSVLTITLEQLGVASNNALVIANYPNLLYAANRKFMNVIYLNDLCPATNSIISSAFKIAKNNLDVINIMLFARYDTMEMYSPLLGMSSDMPLPALKQTYKRLLKEYENDEQLIDLVNNTYQYFLNEILKKDSSTISSIFEEENKDTKKTNKSVDTNKIINETASNESNSKELVDHFEFNDIPEKTIHKKPTIKDDPEHINELMDIINGHSNQPIETENEINELKTTKQEKKSFDSFLHFLYTLAVVALVSFIGLLVFVAFQDFINGPSVIASIIKKIIDIYVNIVLSIYTFIFNGLHHIISFIPDYNHLIMGNDFLSSLAIKLILFIIFNLIIVYVFKFGLSLLNEVEDEDELTEEN
;
A
#
# COMPACT_ATOMS: atom_id res chain seq x y z
N MET A 1 -22.60 12.61 0.89
CA MET A 1 -22.47 12.46 2.35
C MET A 1 -21.88 11.09 2.58
N PHE A 2 -20.61 11.02 3.00
CA PHE A 2 -19.96 9.74 3.32
C PHE A 2 -20.55 9.20 4.62
N TYR A 3 -20.88 7.92 4.67
CA TYR A 3 -21.26 7.26 5.90
C TYR A 3 -20.00 6.79 6.62
N LYS A 4 -20.03 6.74 7.96
CA LYS A 4 -18.96 6.13 8.74
C LYS A 4 -18.92 4.64 8.38
N GLN A 5 -17.74 4.13 8.07
CA GLN A 5 -17.55 2.73 7.74
C GLN A 5 -16.39 2.20 8.59
N SER A 6 -16.69 1.26 9.48
CA SER A 6 -15.65 0.54 10.22
C SER A 6 -15.11 -0.59 9.35
N ILE A 7 -13.83 -0.92 9.52
CA ILE A 7 -13.24 -2.13 8.92
C ILE A 7 -14.03 -3.40 9.27
N ASP A 8 -14.65 -3.43 10.45
CA ASP A 8 -15.42 -4.60 10.92
C ASP A 8 -16.74 -4.78 10.15
N ASP A 9 -17.23 -3.73 9.46
CA ASP A 9 -18.45 -3.76 8.64
C ASP A 9 -18.17 -4.10 7.16
N ILE A 10 -16.91 -4.05 6.76
CA ILE A 10 -16.49 -4.27 5.38
C ILE A 10 -16.41 -5.77 5.12
N LYS A 11 -17.09 -6.21 4.06
CA LYS A 11 -17.12 -7.60 3.60
C LYS A 11 -16.49 -7.78 2.22
N LEU A 12 -16.35 -6.70 1.47
CA LEU A 12 -15.77 -6.68 0.13
C LEU A 12 -14.92 -5.43 -0.06
N VAL A 13 -13.74 -5.61 -0.65
CA VAL A 13 -12.96 -4.51 -1.22
C VAL A 13 -12.86 -4.72 -2.73
N ILE A 14 -13.17 -3.68 -3.50
CA ILE A 14 -13.01 -3.64 -4.96
C ILE A 14 -11.84 -2.71 -5.27
N LEU A 15 -10.79 -3.22 -5.91
CA LEU A 15 -9.54 -2.49 -6.08
C LEU A 15 -8.97 -2.63 -7.48
N SER A 16 -8.33 -1.56 -7.98
CA SER A 16 -7.76 -1.58 -9.32
C SER A 16 -6.51 -2.46 -9.41
N LEU A 17 -6.40 -3.22 -10.50
CA LEU A 17 -5.16 -3.92 -10.83
C LEU A 17 -4.10 -2.93 -11.27
N ASP A 18 -4.45 -2.15 -12.32
CA ASP A 18 -3.53 -1.27 -13.04
C ASP A 18 -3.31 0.02 -12.24
N GLY A 19 -2.11 0.18 -11.68
CA GLY A 19 -1.71 1.27 -10.80
C GLY A 19 -2.21 1.16 -9.35
N GLY A 20 -3.01 0.13 -9.03
CA GLY A 20 -3.47 -0.18 -7.67
C GLY A 20 -2.66 -1.28 -7.00
N LEU A 21 -2.69 -2.48 -7.56
CA LEU A 21 -1.83 -3.60 -7.12
C LEU A 21 -0.50 -3.63 -7.88
N LEU A 22 -0.56 -3.39 -9.19
CA LEU A 22 0.58 -3.50 -10.09
C LEU A 22 0.91 -2.16 -10.71
N ASP A 23 2.17 -1.83 -10.92
CA ASP A 23 2.63 -0.54 -11.45
C ASP A 23 2.50 -0.42 -12.98
N LEU A 24 1.53 -1.11 -13.56
CA LEU A 24 1.35 -1.26 -15.01
C LEU A 24 1.16 0.08 -15.72
N ASN A 25 0.45 1.04 -15.11
CA ASN A 25 0.22 2.35 -15.73
C ASN A 25 1.51 3.16 -15.89
N ARG A 26 2.41 3.13 -14.90
CA ARG A 26 3.71 3.82 -14.99
C ARG A 26 4.58 3.18 -16.06
N LEU A 27 4.64 1.85 -16.10
CA LEU A 27 5.42 1.12 -17.10
C LEU A 27 4.88 1.38 -18.51
N ARG A 28 3.55 1.38 -18.68
CA ARG A 28 2.87 1.73 -19.93
C ARG A 28 3.22 3.15 -20.39
N PHE A 29 3.20 4.12 -19.48
CA PHE A 29 3.58 5.49 -19.81
C PHE A 29 5.04 5.61 -20.23
N ASN A 30 5.96 4.95 -19.53
CA ASN A 30 7.39 4.95 -19.87
C ASN A 30 7.61 4.39 -21.28
N TYR A 31 6.94 3.28 -21.60
CA TYR A 31 7.07 2.65 -22.91
C TYR A 31 6.48 3.53 -24.02
N LEU A 32 5.27 4.05 -23.82
CA LEU A 32 4.63 5.00 -24.73
C LEU A 32 5.51 6.23 -24.98
N LYS A 33 6.10 6.80 -23.93
CA LYS A 33 6.97 7.97 -24.04
C LYS A 33 8.17 7.72 -24.94
N LYS A 34 8.74 6.51 -24.94
CA LYS A 34 9.83 6.16 -25.85
C LYS A 34 9.34 6.05 -27.30
N ILE A 35 8.20 5.39 -27.54
CA ILE A 35 7.62 5.29 -28.88
C ILE A 35 7.34 6.69 -29.43
N CYS A 36 6.73 7.58 -28.63
CA CYS A 36 6.54 8.96 -29.05
C CYS A 36 7.88 9.65 -29.40
N LYS A 37 8.93 9.44 -28.59
CA LYS A 37 10.27 10.01 -28.84
C LYS A 37 10.88 9.53 -30.16
N SER A 38 10.69 8.27 -30.57
CA SER A 38 11.19 7.78 -31.86
C SER A 38 10.43 8.32 -33.07
N HIS A 39 9.28 8.95 -32.83
CA HIS A 39 8.46 9.66 -33.81
C HIS A 39 8.59 11.19 -33.70
N ASP A 40 9.56 11.70 -32.92
CA ASP A 40 9.73 13.13 -32.63
C ASP A 40 8.49 13.79 -31.99
N ILE A 41 7.65 12.99 -31.32
CA ILE A 41 6.45 13.41 -30.61
C ILE A 41 6.76 13.50 -29.12
N THR A 42 6.37 14.61 -28.50
CA THR A 42 6.41 14.76 -27.05
C THR A 42 5.03 14.46 -26.47
N ILE A 43 4.99 13.59 -25.46
CA ILE A 43 3.79 13.31 -24.68
C ILE A 43 4.02 13.65 -23.22
N THR A 44 3.07 14.37 -22.63
CA THR A 44 3.08 14.73 -21.22
C THR A 44 2.37 13.68 -20.37
N LYS A 45 2.70 13.65 -19.08
CA LYS A 45 2.04 12.77 -18.12
C LYS A 45 0.54 13.09 -18.00
N GLU A 46 0.19 14.38 -18.03
CA GLU A 46 -1.19 14.84 -17.92
C GLU A 46 -2.07 14.38 -19.10
N GLU A 47 -1.53 14.39 -20.32
CA GLU A 47 -2.22 13.86 -21.51
C GLU A 47 -2.50 12.36 -21.39
N PHE A 48 -1.52 11.60 -20.91
CA PHE A 48 -1.69 10.17 -20.66
C PHE A 48 -2.69 9.90 -19.52
N GLU A 49 -2.63 10.65 -18.42
CA GLU A 49 -3.56 10.51 -17.28
C GLU A 49 -5.03 10.65 -17.70
N LYS A 50 -5.34 11.56 -18.64
CA LYS A 50 -6.70 11.76 -19.17
C LYS A 50 -7.23 10.55 -19.95
N SER A 51 -6.34 9.67 -20.40
CA SER A 51 -6.67 8.47 -21.17
C SER A 51 -6.84 7.20 -20.32
N LEU A 52 -6.52 7.27 -19.01
CA LEU A 52 -6.60 6.12 -18.11
C LEU A 52 -8.05 5.68 -17.85
N GLY A 53 -8.24 4.37 -17.65
CA GLY A 53 -9.52 3.77 -17.32
C GLY A 53 -10.32 3.22 -18.51
N ASN A 54 -9.84 3.36 -19.75
CA ASN A 54 -10.38 2.67 -20.91
C ASN A 54 -9.27 2.29 -21.90
N MET A 55 -8.96 1.00 -21.98
CA MET A 55 -7.86 0.48 -22.80
C MET A 55 -8.17 0.44 -24.30
N GLU A 56 -9.45 0.48 -24.71
CA GLU A 56 -9.85 0.55 -26.12
C GLU A 56 -9.65 1.95 -26.70
N THR A 57 -9.92 2.98 -25.89
CA THR A 57 -9.87 4.37 -26.36
C THR A 57 -8.62 5.13 -25.91
N MET A 58 -7.75 4.49 -25.11
CA MET A 58 -6.62 5.15 -24.43
C MET A 58 -5.74 5.95 -25.40
N TYR A 59 -5.43 5.39 -26.57
CA TYR A 59 -4.47 5.99 -27.49
C TYR A 59 -5.10 6.83 -28.60
N ILE A 60 -6.43 6.83 -28.74
CA ILE A 60 -7.13 7.44 -29.90
C ILE A 60 -6.89 8.94 -30.00
N ASN A 61 -6.86 9.64 -28.86
CA ASN A 61 -6.76 11.10 -28.82
C ASN A 61 -5.33 11.59 -28.57
N LEU A 62 -4.33 10.70 -28.58
CA LEU A 62 -2.94 11.05 -28.35
C LEU A 62 -2.25 11.46 -29.65
N PRO A 63 -1.25 12.37 -29.63
CA PRO A 63 -0.61 12.85 -30.86
C PRO A 63 0.00 11.74 -31.74
N ILE A 64 0.44 10.65 -31.10
CA ILE A 64 1.01 9.46 -31.76
C ILE A 64 0.01 8.72 -32.66
N ALA A 65 -1.30 8.93 -32.48
CA ALA A 65 -2.34 8.32 -33.30
C ALA A 65 -2.28 8.73 -34.78
N ASN A 66 -1.60 9.84 -35.11
CA ASN A 66 -1.36 10.26 -36.49
C ASN A 66 -0.30 9.39 -37.20
N ASP A 67 0.57 8.75 -36.43
CA ASP A 67 1.72 8.00 -36.93
C ASP A 67 1.51 6.49 -36.83
N ILE A 68 0.82 6.04 -35.77
CA ILE A 68 0.55 4.63 -35.49
C ILE A 68 -0.95 4.46 -35.21
N VAL A 69 -1.55 3.46 -35.85
CA VAL A 69 -2.94 3.08 -35.59
C VAL A 69 -3.10 2.73 -34.10
N PRO A 70 -4.05 3.35 -33.36
CA PRO A 70 -4.20 3.15 -31.92
C PRO A 70 -4.29 1.68 -31.47
N ASP A 71 -4.99 0.84 -32.23
CA ASP A 71 -5.13 -0.59 -31.93
C ASP A 71 -3.80 -1.34 -32.05
N ASP A 72 -2.97 -0.98 -33.04
CA ASP A 72 -1.66 -1.60 -33.24
C ASP A 72 -0.67 -1.12 -32.18
N LEU A 73 -0.73 0.16 -31.80
CA LEU A 73 0.03 0.72 -30.68
C LEU A 73 -0.32 0.01 -29.36
N ASN A 74 -1.62 -0.18 -29.09
CA ASN A 74 -2.08 -0.89 -27.91
C ASN A 74 -1.56 -2.34 -27.89
N LYS A 75 -1.70 -3.07 -29.00
CA LYS A 75 -1.18 -4.45 -29.12
C LYS A 75 0.32 -4.54 -28.87
N LEU A 76 1.10 -3.60 -29.41
CA LEU A 76 2.55 -3.53 -29.22
C LEU A 76 2.90 -3.32 -27.76
N ILE A 77 2.37 -2.26 -27.14
CA ILE A 77 2.65 -1.90 -25.75
C ILE A 77 2.28 -3.06 -24.80
N GLU A 78 1.14 -3.69 -25.03
CA GLU A 78 0.63 -4.77 -24.17
C GLU A 78 1.34 -6.11 -24.37
N HIS A 79 1.89 -6.35 -25.55
CA HIS A 79 2.78 -7.46 -25.78
C HIS A 79 4.06 -7.28 -24.96
N ASP A 80 4.73 -6.15 -25.13
CA ASP A 80 6.05 -5.92 -24.56
C ASP A 80 6.01 -5.75 -23.03
N LEU A 81 4.94 -5.12 -22.52
CA LEU A 81 4.70 -5.03 -21.08
C LEU A 81 4.50 -6.41 -20.44
N TYR A 82 3.85 -7.34 -21.16
CA TYR A 82 3.65 -8.69 -20.68
C TYR A 82 4.92 -9.54 -20.73
N GLU A 83 5.73 -9.41 -21.79
CA GLU A 83 7.05 -10.07 -21.84
C GLU A 83 7.98 -9.55 -20.73
N TYR A 84 8.00 -8.24 -20.49
CA TYR A 84 8.70 -7.65 -19.35
C TYR A 84 8.22 -8.23 -18.01
N ALA A 85 6.91 -8.40 -17.86
CA ALA A 85 6.31 -8.95 -16.64
C ALA A 85 6.71 -10.41 -16.38
N LYS A 86 6.90 -11.22 -17.43
CA LYS A 86 7.42 -12.60 -17.26
C LYS A 86 8.84 -12.62 -16.72
N LEU A 87 9.67 -11.67 -17.16
CA LEU A 87 11.08 -11.62 -16.80
C LEU A 87 11.31 -11.00 -15.42
N LYS A 88 10.51 -10.00 -15.02
CA LYS A 88 10.63 -9.32 -13.71
C LYS A 88 9.27 -9.17 -13.02
N PRO A 89 8.58 -10.27 -12.67
CA PRO A 89 7.24 -10.22 -12.10
C PRO A 89 7.17 -9.40 -10.81
N ASN A 90 8.17 -9.55 -9.92
CA ASN A 90 8.21 -8.83 -8.64
C ASN A 90 8.36 -7.31 -8.82
N SER A 91 8.94 -6.83 -9.93
CA SER A 91 9.10 -5.39 -10.20
C SER A 91 7.78 -4.69 -10.53
N LEU A 92 6.73 -5.46 -10.86
CA LEU A 92 5.40 -4.93 -11.11
C LEU A 92 4.64 -4.67 -9.81
N ILE A 93 4.93 -5.39 -8.73
CA ILE A 93 4.15 -5.33 -7.50
C ILE A 93 4.40 -3.99 -6.81
N LYS A 94 3.33 -3.23 -6.55
CA LYS A 94 3.45 -1.96 -5.81
C LYS A 94 3.75 -2.24 -4.33
N GLU A 95 4.51 -1.33 -3.71
CA GLU A 95 4.84 -1.39 -2.29
C GLU A 95 3.58 -1.56 -1.42
N GLY A 96 3.61 -2.53 -0.50
CA GLY A 96 2.52 -2.83 0.42
C GLY A 96 1.38 -3.67 -0.15
N THR A 97 1.48 -4.13 -1.41
CA THR A 97 0.42 -4.93 -2.05
C THR A 97 0.19 -6.26 -1.34
N GLU A 98 1.26 -7.03 -1.09
CA GLU A 98 1.15 -8.32 -0.43
C GLU A 98 0.60 -8.16 1.00
N ASP A 99 1.10 -7.17 1.75
CA ASP A 99 0.62 -6.83 3.08
C ASP A 99 -0.88 -6.48 3.08
N LEU A 100 -1.33 -5.69 2.09
CA LEU A 100 -2.72 -5.26 1.96
C LEU A 100 -3.64 -6.45 1.66
N LEU A 101 -3.25 -7.31 0.72
CA LEU A 101 -4.03 -8.50 0.38
C LEU A 101 -4.09 -9.49 1.55
N GLN A 102 -2.97 -9.71 2.23
CA GLN A 102 -2.90 -10.56 3.41
C GLN A 102 -3.76 -10.00 4.55
N PHE A 103 -3.74 -8.69 4.77
CA PHE A 103 -4.59 -8.00 5.73
C PHE A 103 -6.08 -8.27 5.47
N PHE A 104 -6.53 -8.16 4.22
CA PHE A 104 -7.92 -8.46 3.86
C PHE A 104 -8.29 -9.92 4.10
N LYS A 105 -7.41 -10.88 3.76
CA LYS A 105 -7.66 -12.30 4.03
C LYS A 105 -7.78 -12.58 5.53
N GLN A 106 -6.89 -12.02 6.35
CA GLN A 106 -6.96 -12.17 7.81
C GLN A 106 -8.25 -11.62 8.42
N LYS A 107 -8.84 -10.59 7.78
CA LYS A 107 -10.11 -9.98 8.18
C LYS A 107 -11.34 -10.66 7.56
N ASN A 108 -11.16 -11.74 6.80
CA ASN A 108 -12.23 -12.40 6.04
C ASN A 108 -12.98 -11.45 5.08
N ILE A 109 -12.27 -10.48 4.53
CA ILE A 109 -12.78 -9.53 3.55
C ILE A 109 -12.55 -10.11 2.16
N LYS A 110 -13.62 -10.21 1.36
CA LYS A 110 -13.52 -10.65 -0.04
C LYS A 110 -12.79 -9.60 -0.88
N ILE A 111 -12.03 -10.04 -1.86
CA ILE A 111 -11.23 -9.19 -2.72
C ILE A 111 -11.70 -9.33 -4.17
N ALA A 112 -12.23 -8.24 -4.73
CA ALA A 112 -12.50 -8.13 -6.17
C ALA A 112 -11.48 -7.19 -6.82
N VAL A 113 -10.90 -7.60 -7.94
CA VAL A 113 -9.94 -6.81 -8.69
C VAL A 113 -10.56 -6.34 -9.99
N ILE A 114 -10.47 -5.03 -10.28
CA ILE A 114 -10.91 -4.44 -11.54
C ILE A 114 -9.71 -4.00 -12.39
N SER A 115 -9.68 -4.44 -13.64
CA SER A 115 -8.64 -4.09 -14.61
C SER A 115 -9.24 -3.57 -15.90
N THR A 116 -8.49 -2.73 -16.59
CA THR A 116 -8.79 -2.32 -17.96
C THR A 116 -8.45 -3.42 -18.98
N HIS A 117 -7.65 -4.42 -18.58
CA HIS A 117 -7.39 -5.62 -19.37
C HIS A 117 -8.60 -6.53 -19.45
N LYS A 118 -8.65 -7.36 -20.51
CA LYS A 118 -9.55 -8.52 -20.55
C LYS A 118 -9.31 -9.44 -19.36
N ILE A 119 -10.34 -10.12 -18.87
CA ILE A 119 -10.28 -11.01 -17.69
C ILE A 119 -9.09 -11.98 -17.80
N LYS A 120 -8.93 -12.64 -18.96
CA LYS A 120 -7.83 -13.59 -19.19
C LYS A 120 -6.45 -12.97 -18.93
N ARG A 121 -6.21 -11.75 -19.41
CA ARG A 121 -4.91 -11.07 -19.26
C ARG A 121 -4.70 -10.57 -17.83
N ALA A 122 -5.75 -10.06 -17.18
CA ALA A 122 -5.70 -9.68 -15.77
C ALA A 122 -5.32 -10.89 -14.87
N ILE A 123 -5.92 -12.05 -15.12
CA ILE A 123 -5.58 -13.30 -14.42
C ILE A 123 -4.12 -13.69 -14.66
N GLN A 124 -3.64 -13.59 -15.91
CA GLN A 124 -2.24 -13.90 -16.23
C GLN A 124 -1.26 -13.01 -15.43
N TYR A 125 -1.52 -11.71 -15.33
CA TYR A 125 -0.69 -10.81 -14.50
C TYR A 125 -0.73 -11.19 -13.01
N LEU A 126 -1.91 -11.49 -12.47
CA LEU A 126 -2.08 -11.95 -11.09
C LEU A 126 -1.37 -13.28 -10.83
N GLN A 127 -1.32 -14.19 -11.80
CA GLN A 127 -0.62 -15.47 -11.69
C GLN A 127 0.90 -15.30 -11.74
N LEU A 128 1.41 -14.49 -12.68
CA LEU A 128 2.84 -14.19 -12.79
C LEU A 128 3.39 -13.57 -11.51
N THR A 129 2.60 -12.72 -10.86
CA THR A 129 2.95 -12.06 -9.61
C THR A 129 2.58 -12.86 -8.36
N ARG A 130 2.05 -14.09 -8.52
CA ARG A 130 1.61 -14.98 -7.43
C ARG A 130 0.52 -14.38 -6.52
N LEU A 131 -0.16 -13.33 -6.97
CA LEU A 131 -1.23 -12.65 -6.23
C LEU A 131 -2.62 -13.28 -6.46
N TYR A 132 -2.79 -14.10 -7.51
CA TYR A 132 -4.08 -14.65 -7.90
C TYR A 132 -4.82 -15.37 -6.76
N ASN A 133 -4.10 -16.11 -5.92
CA ASN A 133 -4.68 -16.90 -4.83
C ASN A 133 -5.35 -16.06 -3.73
N TYR A 134 -5.07 -14.76 -3.67
CA TYR A 134 -5.74 -13.84 -2.75
C TYR A 134 -7.12 -13.41 -3.26
N ILE A 135 -7.32 -13.40 -4.58
CA ILE A 135 -8.42 -12.71 -5.26
C ILE A 135 -9.64 -13.62 -5.38
N ASP A 136 -10.79 -13.13 -4.92
CA ASP A 136 -12.06 -13.88 -4.97
C ASP A 136 -12.83 -13.61 -6.28
N PHE A 137 -12.61 -12.46 -6.92
CA PHE A 137 -13.28 -12.11 -8.18
C PHE A 137 -12.44 -11.18 -9.06
N VAL A 138 -12.45 -11.40 -10.38
CA VAL A 138 -11.72 -10.56 -11.35
C VAL A 138 -12.71 -9.97 -12.35
N ILE A 139 -12.61 -8.66 -12.52
CA ILE A 139 -13.40 -7.86 -13.45
C ILE A 139 -12.44 -7.34 -14.52
N GLY A 140 -12.68 -7.72 -15.77
CA GLY A 140 -11.94 -7.20 -16.92
C GLY A 140 -12.77 -6.26 -17.79
N GLY A 141 -12.09 -5.63 -18.76
CA GLY A 141 -12.67 -4.73 -19.75
C GLY A 141 -13.45 -5.40 -20.87
N ASP A 142 -13.45 -6.74 -20.95
CA ASP A 142 -14.23 -7.55 -21.91
C ASP A 142 -15.67 -7.84 -21.46
N ASN A 143 -16.09 -7.31 -20.32
CA ASN A 143 -17.49 -7.38 -19.92
C ASN A 143 -18.35 -6.48 -20.82
N ASN A 144 -19.53 -6.96 -21.25
CA ASN A 144 -20.53 -6.20 -22.03
C ASN A 144 -21.19 -5.04 -21.25
N ASN A 145 -20.53 -4.53 -20.21
CA ASN A 145 -21.00 -3.45 -19.39
C ASN A 145 -20.73 -2.10 -20.06
N LEU A 146 -21.53 -1.10 -19.70
CA LEU A 146 -21.21 0.28 -20.05
C LEU A 146 -19.84 0.67 -19.45
N PRO A 147 -19.03 1.47 -20.17
CA PRO A 147 -17.73 1.88 -19.68
C PRO A 147 -17.85 2.75 -18.43
N LEU A 148 -16.84 2.70 -17.55
CA LEU A 148 -16.72 3.62 -16.42
C LEU A 148 -16.80 5.08 -16.94
N PRO A 149 -17.50 6.00 -16.25
CA PRO A 149 -17.95 5.95 -14.85
C PRO A 149 -19.38 5.37 -14.64
N ASP A 150 -19.89 4.58 -15.58
CA ASP A 150 -21.13 3.85 -15.34
C ASP A 150 -20.98 2.82 -14.18
N PRO A 151 -21.95 2.74 -13.24
CA PRO A 151 -21.84 1.87 -12.07
C PRO A 151 -22.27 0.41 -12.32
N SER A 152 -22.68 0.04 -13.54
CA SER A 152 -23.22 -1.30 -13.83
C SER A 152 -22.23 -2.41 -13.46
N VAL A 153 -20.94 -2.22 -13.76
CA VAL A 153 -19.90 -3.20 -13.42
C VAL A 153 -19.77 -3.42 -11.90
N LEU A 154 -19.90 -2.35 -11.10
CA LEU A 154 -19.89 -2.45 -9.64
C LEU A 154 -21.17 -3.09 -9.10
N THR A 155 -22.30 -2.84 -9.76
CA THR A 155 -23.59 -3.48 -9.43
C THR A 155 -23.50 -4.99 -9.55
N ILE A 156 -23.06 -5.46 -10.71
CA ILE A 156 -22.94 -6.89 -11.01
C ILE A 156 -21.95 -7.55 -10.06
N THR A 157 -20.83 -6.88 -9.76
CA THR A 157 -19.84 -7.38 -8.79
C THR A 157 -20.44 -7.59 -7.40
N LEU A 158 -21.21 -6.60 -6.90
CA LEU A 158 -21.87 -6.67 -5.60
C LEU A 158 -22.89 -7.83 -5.56
N GLU A 159 -23.68 -8.00 -6.62
CA GLU A 159 -24.67 -9.06 -6.76
C GLU A 159 -24.02 -10.45 -6.80
N GLN A 160 -22.98 -10.64 -7.62
CA GLN A 160 -22.26 -11.90 -7.75
C GLN A 160 -21.58 -12.32 -6.44
N LEU A 161 -21.12 -11.36 -5.64
CA LEU A 161 -20.45 -11.63 -4.37
C LEU A 161 -21.40 -11.65 -3.17
N GLY A 162 -22.67 -11.30 -3.37
CA GLY A 162 -23.70 -11.24 -2.33
C GLY A 162 -23.41 -10.20 -1.25
N VAL A 163 -22.88 -9.03 -1.64
CA VAL A 163 -22.48 -7.97 -0.70
C VAL A 163 -23.26 -6.69 -0.98
N ALA A 164 -23.83 -6.09 0.06
CA ALA A 164 -24.49 -4.79 -0.03
C ALA A 164 -23.46 -3.65 -0.18
N SER A 165 -23.81 -2.58 -0.89
CA SER A 165 -22.89 -1.46 -1.17
C SER A 165 -22.31 -0.81 0.10
N ASN A 166 -23.10 -0.72 1.18
CA ASN A 166 -22.65 -0.19 2.47
C ASN A 166 -21.59 -1.06 3.17
N ASN A 167 -21.49 -2.34 2.79
CA ASN A 167 -20.49 -3.28 3.30
C ASN A 167 -19.33 -3.47 2.29
N ALA A 168 -19.27 -2.66 1.24
CA ALA A 168 -18.20 -2.66 0.26
C ALA A 168 -17.38 -1.36 0.36
N LEU A 169 -16.10 -1.45 0.02
CA LEU A 169 -15.19 -0.33 -0.10
C LEU A 169 -14.49 -0.40 -1.44
N VAL A 170 -14.31 0.75 -2.10
CA VAL A 170 -13.55 0.83 -3.35
C VAL A 170 -12.20 1.48 -3.10
N ILE A 171 -11.13 0.89 -3.62
CA ILE A 171 -9.80 1.50 -3.69
C ILE A 171 -9.54 1.87 -5.15
N ALA A 172 -9.58 3.16 -5.45
CA ALA A 172 -9.49 3.68 -6.81
C ALA A 172 -8.25 4.56 -6.98
N ASN A 173 -7.58 4.46 -8.13
CA ASN A 173 -6.43 5.29 -8.49
C ASN A 173 -6.66 6.19 -9.71
N TYR A 174 -7.90 6.22 -10.22
CA TYR A 174 -8.33 7.10 -11.31
C TYR A 174 -9.79 7.56 -11.13
N PRO A 175 -10.19 8.71 -11.69
CA PRO A 175 -11.47 9.36 -11.38
C PRO A 175 -12.72 8.55 -11.78
N ASN A 176 -12.68 7.85 -12.92
CA ASN A 176 -13.87 7.16 -13.43
C ASN A 176 -14.37 6.06 -12.49
N LEU A 177 -13.47 5.33 -11.82
CA LEU A 177 -13.85 4.32 -10.83
C LEU A 177 -14.40 4.96 -9.55
N LEU A 178 -13.80 6.06 -9.08
CA LEU A 178 -14.32 6.87 -7.97
C LEU A 178 -15.75 7.33 -8.25
N TYR A 179 -16.01 7.88 -9.43
CA TYR A 179 -17.34 8.37 -9.80
C TYR A 179 -18.37 7.25 -9.90
N ALA A 180 -18.00 6.10 -10.46
CA ALA A 180 -18.87 4.92 -10.50
C ALA A 180 -19.22 4.43 -9.08
N ALA A 181 -18.24 4.38 -8.18
CA ALA A 181 -18.45 3.96 -6.79
C ALA A 181 -19.34 4.95 -6.01
N ASN A 182 -19.15 6.26 -6.21
CA ASN A 182 -19.98 7.29 -5.60
C ASN A 182 -21.45 7.22 -6.05
N ARG A 183 -21.71 6.86 -7.31
CA ARG A 183 -23.09 6.62 -7.81
C ARG A 183 -23.77 5.43 -7.14
N LYS A 184 -22.99 4.54 -6.51
CA LYS A 184 -23.47 3.42 -5.68
C LYS A 184 -23.43 3.70 -4.18
N PHE A 185 -23.11 4.94 -3.80
CA PHE A 185 -22.93 5.34 -2.41
C PHE A 185 -21.93 4.46 -1.67
N MET A 186 -20.89 3.97 -2.35
CA MET A 186 -19.78 3.25 -1.71
C MET A 186 -18.72 4.27 -1.28
N ASN A 187 -18.13 4.06 -0.11
CA ASN A 187 -16.95 4.82 0.27
C ASN A 187 -15.76 4.44 -0.62
N VAL A 188 -14.91 5.43 -0.90
CA VAL A 188 -13.75 5.26 -1.77
C VAL A 188 -12.49 5.76 -1.05
N ILE A 189 -11.50 4.89 -0.90
CA ILE A 189 -10.14 5.31 -0.62
C ILE A 189 -9.47 5.59 -1.98
N TYR A 190 -9.13 6.84 -2.23
CA TYR A 190 -8.44 7.21 -3.46
C TYR A 190 -6.93 7.03 -3.27
N LEU A 191 -6.36 6.06 -3.97
CA LEU A 191 -4.95 5.74 -3.96
C LEU A 191 -4.21 6.62 -4.97
N ASN A 192 -3.35 7.51 -4.49
CA ASN A 192 -2.53 8.35 -5.36
C ASN A 192 -1.57 7.48 -6.19
N ASP A 193 -1.63 7.65 -7.51
CA ASP A 193 -0.78 6.97 -8.49
C ASP A 193 -0.39 7.97 -9.59
N LEU A 194 -0.65 7.68 -10.86
CA LEU A 194 -0.45 8.66 -11.93
C LEU A 194 -1.47 9.80 -11.81
N CYS A 195 -2.76 9.54 -11.66
CA CYS A 195 -3.77 10.59 -11.52
C CYS A 195 -3.77 11.17 -10.09
N PRO A 196 -3.28 12.42 -9.88
CA PRO A 196 -3.23 12.99 -8.54
C PRO A 196 -4.63 13.33 -8.02
N ALA A 197 -4.82 13.26 -6.70
CA ALA A 197 -6.05 13.69 -6.04
C ALA A 197 -6.22 15.22 -6.13
N THR A 198 -6.95 15.69 -7.15
CA THR A 198 -7.38 17.09 -7.28
C THR A 198 -8.44 17.44 -6.23
N ASN A 199 -8.74 18.74 -6.04
CA ASN A 199 -9.77 19.19 -5.10
C ASN A 199 -11.15 18.53 -5.31
N SER A 200 -11.50 18.22 -6.56
CA SER A 200 -12.75 17.50 -6.88
C SER A 200 -12.71 16.04 -6.42
N ILE A 201 -11.56 15.39 -6.52
CA ILE A 201 -11.35 14.02 -6.05
C ILE A 201 -11.35 13.99 -4.52
N ILE A 202 -10.63 14.91 -3.88
CA ILE A 202 -10.54 15.01 -2.42
C ILE A 202 -11.92 15.19 -1.79
N SER A 203 -12.79 16.03 -2.37
CA SER A 203 -14.15 16.22 -1.87
C SER A 203 -15.09 15.04 -2.14
N SER A 204 -14.72 14.16 -3.07
CA SER A 204 -15.50 13.01 -3.52
C SER A 204 -14.98 11.67 -3.00
N ALA A 205 -13.81 11.63 -2.37
CA ALA A 205 -13.22 10.45 -1.77
C ALA A 205 -13.46 10.45 -0.24
N PHE A 206 -13.62 9.27 0.34
CA PHE A 206 -13.69 9.10 1.79
C PHE A 206 -12.35 9.45 2.44
N LYS A 207 -11.25 8.92 1.90
CA LYS A 207 -9.86 9.20 2.30
C LYS A 207 -8.93 9.13 1.10
N ILE A 208 -7.75 9.73 1.23
CA ILE A 208 -6.67 9.67 0.24
C ILE A 208 -5.53 8.85 0.83
N ALA A 209 -5.03 7.88 0.07
CA ALA A 209 -3.89 7.05 0.43
C ALA A 209 -2.70 7.32 -0.50
N LYS A 210 -1.48 7.27 0.02
CA LYS A 210 -0.25 7.45 -0.77
C LYS A 210 0.26 6.15 -1.40
N ASN A 211 0.09 5.03 -0.72
CA ASN A 211 0.49 3.69 -1.16
C ASN A 211 -0.40 2.64 -0.46
N ASN A 212 -0.19 1.35 -0.74
CA ASN A 212 -1.02 0.28 -0.18
C ASN A 212 -0.83 0.10 1.34
N LEU A 213 0.33 0.46 1.90
CA LEU A 213 0.53 0.50 3.35
C LEU A 213 -0.33 1.58 4.02
N ASP A 214 -0.46 2.74 3.38
CA ASP A 214 -1.30 3.85 3.86
C ASP A 214 -2.79 3.47 3.83
N VAL A 215 -3.21 2.64 2.87
CA VAL A 215 -4.57 2.06 2.86
C VAL A 215 -4.79 1.20 4.11
N ILE A 216 -3.83 0.34 4.48
CA ILE A 216 -3.92 -0.47 5.71
C ILE A 216 -4.06 0.44 6.93
N ASN A 217 -3.23 1.49 7.02
CA ASN A 217 -3.30 2.45 8.11
C ASN A 217 -4.67 3.13 8.18
N ILE A 218 -5.19 3.65 7.07
CA ILE A 218 -6.52 4.24 7.01
C ILE A 218 -7.57 3.25 7.48
N MET A 219 -7.51 1.99 7.05
CA MET A 219 -8.47 0.96 7.43
C MET A 219 -8.41 0.57 8.90
N LEU A 220 -7.20 0.49 9.47
CA LEU A 220 -7.00 0.23 10.90
C LEU A 220 -7.49 1.42 11.75
N PHE A 221 -7.24 2.64 11.29
CA PHE A 221 -7.44 3.86 12.07
C PHE A 221 -8.68 4.68 11.73
N ALA A 222 -9.45 4.33 10.69
CA ALA A 222 -10.67 5.05 10.31
C ALA A 222 -11.71 5.12 11.44
N ARG A 223 -11.72 4.12 12.35
CA ARG A 223 -12.55 4.13 13.56
C ARG A 223 -12.07 5.16 14.62
N TYR A 224 -10.77 5.46 14.63
CA TYR A 224 -10.10 6.36 15.57
C TYR A 224 -9.95 7.79 15.04
N ASP A 225 -10.25 8.04 13.77
CA ASP A 225 -10.40 9.39 13.18
C ASP A 225 -11.66 10.13 13.68
N THR A 226 -12.37 9.56 14.66
CA THR A 226 -13.55 10.16 15.25
C THR A 226 -13.22 10.75 16.62
N MET A 227 -13.98 11.76 17.02
CA MET A 227 -13.84 12.34 18.36
C MET A 227 -14.14 11.32 19.49
N GLU A 228 -14.61 10.13 19.13
CA GLU A 228 -14.86 9.00 20.01
C GLU A 228 -13.59 8.48 20.70
N MET A 229 -12.43 8.61 20.06
CA MET A 229 -11.14 8.26 20.70
C MET A 229 -10.88 9.09 21.96
N TYR A 230 -11.40 10.33 22.01
CA TYR A 230 -11.27 11.20 23.17
C TYR A 230 -12.35 10.94 24.23
N SER A 231 -13.27 10.00 24.00
CA SER A 231 -14.32 9.63 24.95
C SER A 231 -13.79 9.29 26.34
N PRO A 232 -12.77 8.41 26.50
CA PRO A 232 -12.27 8.06 27.83
C PRO A 232 -11.51 9.22 28.49
N LEU A 233 -10.88 10.09 27.70
CA LEU A 233 -10.08 11.21 28.17
C LEU A 233 -10.96 12.37 28.64
N LEU A 234 -11.99 12.71 27.86
CA LEU A 234 -12.88 13.84 28.13
C LEU A 234 -14.15 13.42 28.90
N GLY A 235 -14.38 12.11 29.08
CA GLY A 235 -15.56 11.60 29.76
C GLY A 235 -16.88 11.97 29.07
N MET A 236 -16.85 12.11 27.74
CA MET A 236 -18.03 12.32 26.90
C MET A 236 -18.33 11.05 26.11
N SER A 237 -19.59 10.65 25.96
CA SER A 237 -19.98 9.47 25.18
C SER A 237 -21.33 9.69 24.48
N SER A 238 -21.71 8.78 23.59
CA SER A 238 -23.03 8.81 22.93
C SER A 238 -24.13 8.15 23.77
N ASP A 239 -23.80 7.61 24.94
CA ASP A 239 -24.73 6.89 25.84
C ASP A 239 -25.11 7.70 27.08
N MET A 240 -24.47 8.85 27.28
CA MET A 240 -24.78 9.75 28.38
C MET A 240 -26.02 10.61 28.08
N PRO A 241 -26.87 10.91 29.08
CA PRO A 241 -27.99 11.83 28.88
C PRO A 241 -27.54 13.21 28.41
N LEU A 242 -28.31 13.85 27.53
CA LEU A 242 -28.00 15.18 27.00
C LEU A 242 -27.68 16.24 28.07
N PRO A 243 -28.37 16.29 29.24
CA PRO A 243 -28.01 17.20 30.32
C PRO A 243 -26.61 16.92 30.92
N ALA A 244 -26.25 15.64 31.06
CA ALA A 244 -24.94 15.23 31.56
C ALA A 244 -23.85 15.61 30.54
N LEU A 245 -24.09 15.42 29.24
CA LEU A 245 -23.15 15.81 28.17
C LEU A 245 -22.87 17.32 28.21
N LYS A 246 -23.92 18.13 28.32
CA LYS A 246 -23.82 19.59 28.45
C LYS A 246 -23.07 20.02 29.70
N GLN A 247 -23.27 19.32 30.82
CA GLN A 247 -22.58 19.61 32.07
C GLN A 247 -21.08 19.29 31.96
N THR A 248 -20.72 18.13 31.42
CA THR A 248 -19.33 17.73 31.18
C THR A 248 -18.62 18.72 30.25
N TYR A 249 -19.27 19.13 29.16
CA TYR A 249 -18.77 20.14 28.24
C TYR A 249 -18.46 21.48 28.93
N LYS A 250 -19.42 22.02 29.71
CA LYS A 250 -19.21 23.27 30.46
C LYS A 250 -18.08 23.17 31.49
N ARG A 251 -17.94 22.01 32.14
CA ARG A 251 -16.84 21.75 33.08
C ARG A 251 -15.49 21.80 32.39
N LEU A 252 -15.34 21.11 31.26
CA LEU A 252 -14.08 21.02 30.54
C LEU A 252 -13.67 22.35 29.89
N LEU A 253 -14.63 23.14 29.39
CA LEU A 253 -14.34 24.50 28.90
C LEU A 253 -13.77 25.41 29.98
N LYS A 254 -14.20 25.23 31.23
CA LYS A 254 -13.66 25.98 32.37
C LYS A 254 -12.30 25.44 32.81
N GLU A 255 -12.11 24.13 32.77
CA GLU A 255 -10.86 23.47 33.17
C GLU A 255 -9.70 23.80 32.21
N TYR A 256 -9.99 23.84 30.91
CA TYR A 256 -9.00 24.13 29.86
C TYR A 256 -9.09 25.56 29.33
N GLU A 257 -9.61 26.52 30.11
CA GLU A 257 -9.85 27.91 29.67
C GLU A 257 -8.60 28.63 29.12
N ASN A 258 -7.40 28.12 29.43
CA ASN A 258 -6.11 28.69 29.01
C ASN A 258 -5.39 27.87 27.93
N ASP A 259 -6.01 26.82 27.38
CA ASP A 259 -5.42 25.97 26.32
C ASP A 259 -6.35 25.91 25.10
N GLU A 260 -6.03 26.72 24.09
CA GLU A 260 -6.83 26.87 22.87
C GLU A 260 -6.98 25.55 22.09
N GLN A 261 -5.96 24.70 22.09
CA GLN A 261 -5.99 23.41 21.37
C GLN A 261 -6.92 22.42 22.08
N LEU A 262 -6.89 22.37 23.41
CA LEU A 262 -7.79 21.53 24.19
C LEU A 262 -9.23 22.03 24.15
N ILE A 263 -9.47 23.35 24.12
CA ILE A 263 -10.81 23.91 23.92
C ILE A 263 -11.39 23.49 22.57
N ASP A 264 -10.62 23.57 21.49
CA ASP A 264 -11.08 23.16 20.16
C ASP A 264 -11.42 21.66 20.13
N LEU A 265 -10.57 20.83 20.75
CA LEU A 265 -10.81 19.40 20.89
C LEU A 265 -12.10 19.10 21.68
N VAL A 266 -12.32 19.79 22.80
CA VAL A 266 -13.53 19.66 23.63
C VAL A 266 -14.79 20.07 22.85
N ASN A 267 -14.72 21.17 22.09
CA ASN A 267 -15.81 21.63 21.24
C ASN A 267 -16.15 20.59 20.17
N ASN A 268 -15.15 20.13 19.43
CA ASN A 268 -15.32 19.14 18.37
C ASN A 268 -15.89 17.82 18.92
N THR A 269 -15.41 17.38 20.09
CA THR A 269 -15.89 16.16 20.77
C THR A 269 -17.32 16.30 21.27
N TYR A 270 -17.68 17.43 21.86
CA TYR A 270 -19.05 17.70 22.29
C TYR A 270 -20.02 17.71 21.11
N GLN A 271 -19.68 18.39 20.02
CA GLN A 271 -20.52 18.44 18.81
C GLN A 271 -20.70 17.06 18.18
N TYR A 272 -19.64 16.25 18.17
CA TYR A 272 -19.72 14.86 17.70
C TYR A 272 -20.76 14.06 18.50
N PHE A 273 -20.63 14.02 19.83
CA PHE A 273 -21.55 13.22 20.66
C PHE A 273 -22.96 13.78 20.71
N LEU A 274 -23.12 15.10 20.64
CA LEU A 274 -24.42 15.75 20.49
C LEU A 274 -25.15 15.23 19.25
N ASN A 275 -24.46 15.18 18.10
CA ASN A 275 -25.04 14.70 16.85
C ASN A 275 -25.37 13.19 16.88
N GLU A 276 -24.54 12.38 17.52
CA GLU A 276 -24.80 10.93 17.65
C GLU A 276 -26.02 10.65 18.56
N ILE A 277 -26.18 11.37 19.67
CA ILE A 277 -27.36 11.26 20.54
C ILE A 277 -28.62 11.68 19.78
N LEU A 278 -28.57 12.80 19.05
CA LEU A 278 -29.71 13.29 18.27
C LEU A 278 -30.12 12.33 17.13
N LYS A 279 -29.15 11.61 16.53
CA LYS A 279 -29.43 10.55 15.55
C LYS A 279 -30.09 9.32 16.18
N LYS A 280 -29.64 8.90 17.37
CA LYS A 280 -30.29 7.81 18.12
C LYS A 280 -31.75 8.20 18.41
N ASP A 281 -31.98 9.39 18.94
CA ASP A 281 -33.32 9.88 19.27
C ASP A 281 -34.24 9.99 18.03
N SER A 282 -33.72 10.39 16.87
CA SER A 282 -34.52 10.45 15.63
C SER A 282 -34.88 9.06 15.08
N SER A 283 -34.00 8.07 15.24
CA SER A 283 -34.29 6.66 14.88
C SER A 283 -35.29 5.98 15.82
N THR A 284 -35.33 6.40 17.10
CA THR A 284 -36.34 5.99 18.07
C THR A 284 -37.71 6.61 17.76
N ILE A 285 -37.74 7.83 17.21
CA ILE A 285 -38.98 8.47 16.78
C ILE A 285 -39.57 7.78 15.53
N SER A 286 -38.74 7.38 14.55
CA SER A 286 -39.25 6.65 13.37
C SER A 286 -39.83 5.27 13.71
N SER A 287 -39.37 4.61 14.77
CA SER A 287 -39.92 3.33 15.23
C SER A 287 -41.21 3.48 16.03
N ILE A 288 -41.45 4.64 16.66
CA ILE A 288 -42.71 4.94 17.36
C ILE A 288 -43.84 5.30 16.36
N PHE A 289 -43.51 5.89 15.20
CA PHE A 289 -44.50 6.25 14.18
C PHE A 289 -45.04 5.07 13.33
N GLU A 290 -44.44 3.88 13.43
CA GLU A 290 -44.95 2.67 12.76
C GLU A 290 -45.98 1.90 13.61
N GLU A 291 -46.04 2.12 14.94
CA GLU A 291 -47.01 1.45 15.81
C GLU A 291 -48.31 2.25 16.05
N GLU A 292 -48.34 3.56 15.83
CA GLU A 292 -49.57 4.38 16.02
C GLU A 292 -50.45 4.57 14.77
N ASN A 293 -50.03 4.10 13.58
CA ASN A 293 -50.82 4.23 12.34
C ASN A 293 -51.70 3.01 12.00
N LYS A 294 -52.31 2.36 13.00
CA LYS A 294 -53.35 1.34 12.77
C LYS A 294 -54.78 1.75 13.14
N ASP A 295 -54.98 2.89 13.79
CA ASP A 295 -56.34 3.31 14.18
C ASP A 295 -56.53 4.82 14.06
N THR A 296 -56.95 5.31 12.88
CA THR A 296 -58.03 6.31 12.76
C THR A 296 -58.35 6.69 11.29
N LYS A 297 -59.57 6.28 10.89
CA LYS A 297 -60.58 6.97 10.05
C LYS A 297 -60.13 7.98 8.98
N LYS A 298 -60.54 7.71 7.72
CA LYS A 298 -61.68 8.36 7.03
C LYS A 298 -61.69 9.90 7.14
N THR A 299 -61.44 10.60 6.02
CA THR A 299 -62.45 11.37 5.24
C THR A 299 -61.82 12.09 4.06
N ASN A 300 -62.38 11.87 2.85
CA ASN A 300 -62.74 12.80 1.75
C ASN A 300 -61.87 14.05 1.49
N LYS A 301 -61.56 14.48 0.25
CA LYS A 301 -62.18 14.31 -1.07
C LYS A 301 -61.18 14.87 -2.13
N SER A 302 -60.88 14.12 -3.19
CA SER A 302 -61.23 14.35 -4.63
C SER A 302 -60.47 15.50 -5.32
N VAL A 303 -59.74 15.29 -6.42
CA VAL A 303 -60.17 15.23 -7.86
C VAL A 303 -58.86 15.48 -8.66
N ASP A 304 -58.47 14.87 -9.78
CA ASP A 304 -59.10 13.94 -10.73
C ASP A 304 -58.03 13.25 -11.60
N THR A 305 -58.31 11.99 -11.93
CA THR A 305 -58.18 11.28 -13.24
C THR A 305 -57.06 11.66 -14.24
N ASN A 306 -56.30 10.72 -14.82
CA ASN A 306 -56.81 9.57 -15.57
C ASN A 306 -55.89 8.34 -15.52
N LYS A 307 -56.57 7.21 -15.47
CA LYS A 307 -56.16 5.80 -15.44
C LYS A 307 -56.32 5.27 -16.89
N ILE A 308 -55.62 4.21 -17.32
CA ILE A 308 -56.18 2.86 -17.66
C ILE A 308 -55.24 2.25 -18.74
N ILE A 309 -54.91 0.94 -18.88
CA ILE A 309 -55.10 -0.35 -18.16
C ILE A 309 -54.25 -1.41 -18.94
N ASN A 310 -53.92 -2.52 -18.25
CA ASN A 310 -53.63 -3.91 -18.68
C ASN A 310 -52.20 -4.37 -18.36
N GLU A 311 -51.94 -5.13 -17.28
CA GLU A 311 -52.33 -6.51 -16.90
C GLU A 311 -51.66 -7.65 -17.70
N THR A 312 -51.37 -8.72 -16.93
CA THR A 312 -50.82 -10.05 -17.26
C THR A 312 -49.28 -10.13 -17.36
N ALA A 313 -48.59 -11.10 -16.76
CA ALA A 313 -48.93 -12.21 -15.87
C ALA A 313 -47.66 -12.69 -15.14
N SER A 314 -47.89 -13.33 -14.01
CA SER A 314 -47.00 -14.18 -13.22
C SER A 314 -46.20 -15.21 -14.03
N ASN A 315 -44.97 -15.51 -13.59
CA ASN A 315 -44.58 -16.89 -13.27
C ASN A 315 -43.30 -16.90 -12.42
N GLU A 316 -43.46 -17.41 -11.19
CA GLU A 316 -42.40 -18.02 -10.39
C GLU A 316 -41.92 -19.32 -11.04
N SER A 317 -40.74 -19.77 -10.59
CA SER A 317 -40.15 -21.11 -10.65
C SER A 317 -38.96 -21.29 -11.60
N ASN A 318 -37.78 -21.42 -10.98
CA ASN A 318 -36.83 -22.53 -11.12
C ASN A 318 -35.38 -22.06 -10.97
N SER A 319 -34.96 -22.02 -9.71
CA SER A 319 -33.62 -22.40 -9.31
C SER A 319 -33.35 -23.86 -9.68
N LYS A 320 -32.43 -24.11 -10.61
CA LYS A 320 -31.43 -25.20 -10.62
C LYS A 320 -30.85 -25.35 -12.03
N GLU A 321 -29.57 -25.72 -12.04
CA GLU A 321 -28.75 -26.12 -13.19
C GLU A 321 -28.21 -24.97 -14.06
N LEU A 322 -26.91 -24.73 -13.90
CA LEU A 322 -25.91 -24.68 -14.97
C LEU A 322 -24.52 -24.51 -14.31
N VAL A 323 -24.04 -25.61 -13.73
CA VAL A 323 -22.60 -25.90 -13.72
C VAL A 323 -22.39 -26.62 -15.03
N ASP A 324 -21.72 -26.00 -15.99
CA ASP A 324 -21.12 -26.76 -17.08
C ASP A 324 -19.83 -26.11 -17.54
N HIS A 325 -18.89 -27.01 -17.78
CA HIS A 325 -17.50 -26.80 -18.14
C HIS A 325 -17.37 -26.04 -19.47
N PHE A 326 -16.60 -24.94 -19.47
CA PHE A 326 -16.15 -24.30 -20.70
C PHE A 326 -14.88 -25.00 -21.21
N GLU A 327 -15.06 -25.98 -22.10
CA GLU A 327 -14.01 -26.44 -23.00
C GLU A 327 -13.81 -25.44 -24.15
N PHE A 328 -12.55 -25.04 -24.38
CA PHE A 328 -12.15 -24.14 -25.45
C PHE A 328 -11.92 -24.95 -26.74
N ASN A 329 -12.61 -24.56 -27.82
CA ASN A 329 -12.28 -25.02 -29.17
C ASN A 329 -11.46 -23.94 -29.90
N ASP A 330 -10.24 -24.30 -30.28
CA ASP A 330 -9.38 -23.55 -31.19
C ASP A 330 -9.91 -23.65 -32.64
N ILE A 331 -10.10 -22.51 -33.31
CA ILE A 331 -10.31 -22.44 -34.77
C ILE A 331 -9.33 -21.42 -35.36
N PRO A 332 -8.58 -21.74 -36.43
CA PRO A 332 -7.42 -20.98 -36.86
C PRO A 332 -7.72 -19.83 -37.86
N GLU A 333 -6.91 -18.77 -37.77
CA GLU A 333 -6.91 -17.58 -38.64
C GLU A 333 -6.49 -17.85 -40.11
N LYS A 334 -7.15 -17.14 -41.03
CA LYS A 334 -6.66 -16.69 -42.37
C LYS A 334 -7.30 -15.29 -42.59
N THR A 335 -6.69 -14.22 -43.11
CA THR A 335 -5.55 -14.04 -44.02
C THR A 335 -5.06 -12.56 -43.97
N ILE A 336 -3.76 -12.37 -43.77
CA ILE A 336 -2.81 -11.40 -44.37
C ILE A 336 -3.25 -9.94 -44.65
N HIS A 337 -2.74 -9.01 -43.83
CA HIS A 337 -2.05 -7.78 -44.27
C HIS A 337 -0.78 -7.59 -43.40
N LYS A 338 0.30 -7.05 -43.98
CA LYS A 338 1.69 -7.05 -43.46
C LYS A 338 1.80 -6.68 -41.96
N LYS A 339 2.07 -7.69 -41.12
CA LYS A 339 2.54 -7.54 -39.72
C LYS A 339 3.99 -7.04 -39.71
N PRO A 340 4.40 -6.16 -38.78
CA PRO A 340 5.78 -6.15 -38.34
C PRO A 340 6.01 -7.46 -37.57
N THR A 341 6.93 -8.28 -38.05
CA THR A 341 7.40 -9.49 -37.37
C THR A 341 8.03 -9.09 -36.04
N ILE A 342 7.30 -9.30 -34.93
CA ILE A 342 7.85 -9.29 -33.59
C ILE A 342 8.66 -10.57 -33.46
N LYS A 343 9.99 -10.43 -33.49
CA LYS A 343 10.92 -11.52 -33.17
C LYS A 343 11.29 -11.39 -31.70
N ASP A 344 11.19 -12.49 -30.98
CA ASP A 344 11.73 -12.68 -29.64
C ASP A 344 13.28 -12.68 -29.72
N ASP A 345 13.87 -11.50 -29.92
CA ASP A 345 15.31 -11.30 -29.99
C ASP A 345 15.87 -10.94 -28.59
N PRO A 346 16.88 -11.65 -28.07
CA PRO A 346 17.52 -11.32 -26.79
C PRO A 346 18.02 -9.87 -26.69
N GLU A 347 18.44 -9.24 -27.80
CA GLU A 347 18.82 -7.82 -27.81
C GLU A 347 17.63 -6.89 -27.57
N HIS A 348 16.47 -7.23 -28.14
CA HIS A 348 15.23 -6.48 -27.93
C HIS A 348 14.80 -6.54 -26.46
N ILE A 349 14.93 -7.70 -25.80
CA ILE A 349 14.57 -7.88 -24.39
C ILE A 349 15.42 -7.02 -23.45
N ASN A 350 16.74 -6.94 -23.68
CA ASN A 350 17.62 -6.09 -22.89
C ASN A 350 17.32 -4.60 -23.12
N GLU A 351 17.01 -4.21 -24.35
CA GLU A 351 16.56 -2.85 -24.64
C GLU A 351 15.23 -2.55 -23.92
N LEU A 352 14.25 -3.46 -23.97
CA LEU A 352 12.98 -3.37 -23.25
C LEU A 352 13.17 -3.14 -21.74
N MET A 353 14.12 -3.83 -21.13
CA MET A 353 14.46 -3.69 -19.71
C MET A 353 14.90 -2.27 -19.33
N ASP A 354 15.76 -1.66 -20.13
CA ASP A 354 16.27 -0.30 -19.87
C ASP A 354 15.18 0.75 -20.08
N ILE A 355 14.33 0.56 -21.09
CA ILE A 355 13.23 1.47 -21.43
C ILE A 355 12.19 1.51 -20.33
N ILE A 356 11.72 0.33 -19.92
CA ILE A 356 10.60 0.18 -19.00
C ILE A 356 10.99 0.68 -17.60
N ASN A 357 12.25 0.46 -17.19
CA ASN A 357 12.81 0.98 -15.94
C ASN A 357 13.21 2.46 -15.99
N GLY A 358 13.11 3.12 -17.15
CA GLY A 358 13.35 4.57 -17.29
C GLY A 358 14.82 4.98 -17.42
N HIS A 359 15.72 4.06 -17.78
CA HIS A 359 17.12 4.35 -18.10
C HIS A 359 17.28 4.64 -19.59
N SER A 360 17.01 5.88 -20.02
CA SER A 360 17.37 6.28 -21.38
C SER A 360 18.86 6.64 -21.46
N ASN A 361 19.67 5.84 -22.16
CA ASN A 361 20.94 6.31 -22.73
C ASN A 361 20.63 7.47 -23.70
N GLN A 362 21.05 8.68 -23.34
CA GLN A 362 21.07 9.83 -24.27
C GLN A 362 22.51 10.07 -24.73
N PRO A 363 22.74 10.48 -26.00
CA PRO A 363 23.92 11.25 -26.35
C PRO A 363 23.79 12.63 -25.70
N ILE A 364 24.85 13.01 -25.01
CA ILE A 364 24.94 14.19 -24.15
C ILE A 364 25.27 15.41 -25.01
N GLU A 365 24.45 16.46 -24.93
CA GLU A 365 24.94 17.83 -25.04
C GLU A 365 24.94 18.47 -23.64
N THR A 366 26.04 19.15 -23.33
CA THR A 366 26.42 19.89 -22.12
C THR A 366 26.92 19.08 -20.89
N GLU A 367 28.26 18.99 -20.79
CA GLU A 367 29.06 18.36 -19.72
C GLU A 367 28.86 18.96 -18.31
N ASN A 368 28.13 20.06 -18.14
CA ASN A 368 27.99 20.71 -16.84
C ASN A 368 26.87 20.12 -15.95
N GLU A 369 25.78 19.59 -16.52
CA GLU A 369 24.69 19.00 -15.72
C GLU A 369 25.00 17.57 -15.25
N ILE A 370 25.89 16.85 -15.95
CA ILE A 370 26.25 15.46 -15.60
C ILE A 370 27.10 15.39 -14.34
N ASN A 371 27.93 16.41 -14.09
CA ASN A 371 28.73 16.47 -12.88
C ASN A 371 27.87 16.77 -11.65
N GLU A 372 26.78 17.52 -11.78
CA GLU A 372 25.80 17.74 -10.70
C GLU A 372 24.87 16.54 -10.49
N LEU A 373 24.42 15.87 -11.57
CA LEU A 373 23.52 14.72 -11.45
C LEU A 373 24.23 13.44 -10.96
N LYS A 374 25.50 13.22 -11.35
CA LYS A 374 26.30 12.10 -10.84
C LYS A 374 26.69 12.31 -9.39
N THR A 375 27.05 13.54 -8.99
CA THR A 375 27.30 13.87 -7.58
C THR A 375 26.03 13.66 -6.75
N THR A 376 24.86 14.14 -7.18
CA THR A 376 23.60 13.90 -6.43
C THR A 376 23.15 12.44 -6.40
N LYS A 377 23.32 11.64 -7.47
CA LYS A 377 22.95 10.20 -7.45
C LYS A 377 23.92 9.36 -6.61
N GLN A 378 25.21 9.68 -6.67
CA GLN A 378 26.24 9.05 -5.85
C GLN A 378 26.12 9.48 -4.38
N GLU A 379 25.77 10.75 -4.11
CA GLU A 379 25.40 11.23 -2.78
C GLU A 379 24.14 10.56 -2.27
N LYS A 380 23.10 10.37 -3.08
CA LYS A 380 21.85 9.72 -2.64
C LYS A 380 22.05 8.24 -2.32
N LYS A 381 22.82 7.50 -3.14
CA LYS A 381 23.20 6.11 -2.86
C LYS A 381 24.14 6.00 -1.65
N SER A 382 25.05 6.95 -1.48
CA SER A 382 25.91 7.07 -0.29
C SER A 382 25.12 7.42 0.97
N PHE A 383 24.11 8.30 0.84
CA PHE A 383 23.23 8.74 1.93
C PHE A 383 22.29 7.63 2.38
N ASP A 384 21.70 6.86 1.46
CA ASP A 384 20.88 5.70 1.81
C ASP A 384 21.73 4.61 2.48
N SER A 385 22.93 4.34 1.95
CA SER A 385 23.89 3.41 2.59
C SER A 385 24.32 3.91 3.99
N PHE A 386 24.55 5.21 4.14
CA PHE A 386 24.87 5.85 5.41
C PHE A 386 23.69 5.79 6.40
N LEU A 387 22.45 5.98 5.93
CA LEU A 387 21.26 5.85 6.77
C LEU A 387 21.03 4.41 7.20
N HIS A 388 21.26 3.43 6.33
CA HIS A 388 21.23 2.01 6.70
C HIS A 388 22.32 1.67 7.71
N PHE A 389 23.52 2.24 7.57
CA PHE A 389 24.58 2.11 8.55
C PHE A 389 24.18 2.71 9.89
N LEU A 390 23.64 3.93 9.89
CA LEU A 390 23.22 4.65 11.10
C LEU A 390 22.06 3.94 11.81
N TYR A 391 21.10 3.42 11.04
CA TYR A 391 20.01 2.59 11.56
C TYR A 391 20.55 1.31 12.20
N THR A 392 21.45 0.60 11.51
CA THR A 392 22.07 -0.62 12.05
C THR A 392 22.85 -0.31 13.33
N LEU A 393 23.61 0.78 13.36
CA LEU A 393 24.33 1.25 14.55
C LEU A 393 23.36 1.56 15.69
N ALA A 394 22.26 2.27 15.43
CA ALA A 394 21.27 2.62 16.44
C ALA A 394 20.59 1.37 17.03
N VAL A 395 20.23 0.40 16.19
CA VAL A 395 19.67 -0.89 16.64
C VAL A 395 20.67 -1.68 17.47
N VAL A 396 21.93 -1.80 17.02
CA VAL A 396 22.98 -2.50 17.76
C VAL A 396 23.26 -1.83 19.11
N ALA A 397 23.29 -0.50 19.14
CA ALA A 397 23.45 0.26 20.38
C ALA A 397 22.26 0.05 21.33
N LEU A 398 21.02 0.09 20.81
CA LEU A 398 19.81 -0.14 21.60
C LEU A 398 19.78 -1.55 22.18
N VAL A 399 20.06 -2.57 21.38
CA VAL A 399 20.11 -3.98 21.83
C VAL A 399 21.21 -4.16 22.88
N SER A 400 22.39 -3.58 22.66
CA SER A 400 23.50 -3.64 23.64
C SER A 400 23.12 -2.95 24.95
N PHE A 401 22.38 -1.83 24.88
CA PHE A 401 21.90 -1.11 26.06
C PHE A 401 20.81 -1.88 26.81
N ILE A 402 19.86 -2.48 26.10
CA ILE A 402 18.84 -3.38 26.70
C ILE A 402 19.53 -4.58 27.36
N GLY A 403 20.51 -5.19 26.70
CA GLY A 403 21.31 -6.28 27.26
C GLY A 403 22.03 -5.87 28.55
N LEU A 404 22.57 -4.64 28.60
CA LEU A 404 23.17 -4.09 29.81
C LEU A 404 22.14 -3.88 30.93
N LEU A 405 20.95 -3.35 30.62
CA LEU A 405 19.88 -3.19 31.60
C LEU A 405 19.43 -4.53 32.19
N VAL A 406 19.30 -5.55 31.34
CA VAL A 406 19.00 -6.92 31.78
C VAL A 406 20.14 -7.45 32.65
N PHE A 407 21.40 -7.26 32.24
CA PHE A 407 22.55 -7.70 33.04
C PHE A 407 22.57 -7.06 34.44
N VAL A 408 22.29 -5.75 34.53
CA VAL A 408 22.21 -5.02 35.81
C VAL A 408 21.01 -5.47 36.64
N ALA A 409 19.83 -5.60 36.03
CA ALA A 409 18.60 -6.02 36.71
C ALA A 409 18.72 -7.44 37.30
N PHE A 410 19.50 -8.32 36.66
CA PHE A 410 19.72 -9.69 37.10
C PHE A 410 21.11 -9.89 37.74
N GLN A 411 21.81 -8.82 38.14
CA GLN A 411 23.17 -8.89 38.66
C GLN A 411 23.29 -9.79 39.91
N ASP A 412 22.30 -9.73 40.81
CA ASP A 412 22.26 -10.55 42.03
C ASP A 412 22.03 -12.03 41.70
N PHE A 413 21.25 -12.32 40.67
CA PHE A 413 21.03 -13.67 40.17
C PHE A 413 22.30 -14.23 39.50
N ILE A 414 22.94 -13.45 38.62
CA ILE A 414 24.15 -13.85 37.88
C ILE A 414 25.34 -14.07 38.82
N ASN A 415 25.43 -13.31 39.91
CA ASN A 415 26.48 -13.49 40.93
C ASN A 415 26.08 -14.45 42.06
N GLY A 416 24.89 -15.03 42.01
CA GLY A 416 24.41 -15.98 43.00
C GLY A 416 25.13 -17.34 42.96
N PRO A 417 25.03 -18.16 44.02
CA PRO A 417 25.75 -19.43 44.15
C PRO A 417 25.18 -20.57 43.30
N SER A 418 24.19 -20.30 42.44
CA SER A 418 23.55 -21.34 41.64
C SER A 418 24.44 -21.83 40.49
N VAL A 419 24.32 -23.11 40.14
CA VAL A 419 25.08 -23.73 39.03
C VAL A 419 24.77 -23.02 37.71
N ILE A 420 23.51 -22.64 37.48
CA ILE A 420 23.05 -21.94 36.27
C ILE A 420 23.65 -20.54 36.19
N ALA A 421 23.63 -19.79 37.30
CA ALA A 421 24.25 -18.46 37.37
C ALA A 421 25.76 -18.51 37.08
N SER A 422 26.46 -19.53 37.62
CA SER A 422 27.89 -19.72 37.36
C SER A 422 28.20 -19.99 35.88
N ILE A 423 27.36 -20.77 35.18
CA ILE A 423 27.50 -21.02 33.75
C ILE A 423 27.27 -19.73 32.95
N ILE A 424 26.19 -19.00 33.24
CA ILE A 424 25.86 -17.73 32.57
C ILE A 424 26.99 -16.72 32.77
N LYS A 425 27.48 -16.57 34.00
CA LYS A 425 28.61 -15.69 34.31
C LYS A 425 29.86 -16.07 33.53
N LYS A 426 30.21 -17.36 33.45
CA LYS A 426 31.35 -17.82 32.65
C LYS A 426 31.20 -17.48 31.17
N ILE A 427 30.01 -17.64 30.58
CA ILE A 427 29.77 -17.30 29.17
C ILE A 427 29.98 -15.79 28.95
N ILE A 428 29.44 -14.96 29.83
CA ILE A 428 29.60 -13.51 29.77
C ILE A 428 31.08 -13.12 29.92
N ASP A 429 31.78 -13.69 30.91
CA ASP A 429 33.21 -13.43 31.13
C ASP A 429 34.06 -13.88 29.94
N ILE A 430 33.77 -15.03 29.33
CA ILE A 430 34.44 -15.51 28.11
C ILE A 430 34.23 -14.51 26.97
N TYR A 431 32.99 -14.10 26.73
CA TYR A 431 32.66 -13.14 25.69
C TYR A 431 33.40 -11.82 25.90
N VAL A 432 33.32 -11.28 27.12
CA VAL A 432 33.98 -10.03 27.48
C VAL A 432 35.48 -10.11 27.28
N ASN A 433 36.12 -11.19 27.74
CA ASN A 433 37.57 -11.37 27.61
C ASN A 433 38.01 -11.51 26.15
N ILE A 434 37.24 -12.19 25.30
CA ILE A 434 37.54 -12.30 23.86
C ILE A 434 37.55 -10.91 23.23
N VAL A 435 36.50 -10.11 23.45
CA VAL A 435 36.39 -8.77 22.88
C VAL A 435 37.53 -7.87 23.33
N LEU A 436 37.79 -7.83 24.64
CA LEU A 436 38.88 -7.01 25.19
C LEU A 436 40.25 -7.47 24.71
N SER A 437 40.48 -8.79 24.55
CA SER A 437 41.75 -9.32 24.03
C SER A 437 41.98 -8.91 22.58
N ILE A 438 40.94 -8.90 21.74
CA ILE A 438 41.02 -8.45 20.34
C ILE A 438 41.42 -6.98 20.29
N TYR A 439 40.75 -6.13 21.07
CA TYR A 439 41.11 -4.71 21.11
C TYR A 439 42.49 -4.45 21.71
N THR A 440 42.88 -5.20 22.73
CA THR A 440 44.24 -5.14 23.31
C THR A 440 45.28 -5.42 22.24
N PHE A 441 45.09 -6.47 21.44
CA PHE A 441 45.99 -6.84 20.36
C PHE A 441 46.04 -5.76 19.27
N ILE A 442 44.88 -5.26 18.81
CA ILE A 442 44.77 -4.26 17.76
C ILE A 442 45.47 -2.95 18.16
N PHE A 443 45.10 -2.38 19.31
CA PHE A 443 45.63 -1.07 19.73
C PHE A 443 47.12 -1.13 20.10
N ASN A 444 47.57 -2.19 20.76
CA ASN A 444 49.01 -2.33 21.07
C ASN A 444 49.84 -2.56 19.79
N GLY A 445 49.31 -3.33 18.83
CA GLY A 445 49.95 -3.51 17.52
C GLY A 445 50.01 -2.20 16.72
N LEU A 446 48.92 -1.43 16.69
CA LEU A 446 48.86 -0.13 16.03
C LEU A 446 49.79 0.89 16.70
N HIS A 447 49.83 0.95 18.03
CA HIS A 447 50.73 1.84 18.77
C HIS A 447 52.21 1.56 18.45
N HIS A 448 52.57 0.27 18.29
CA HIS A 448 53.93 -0.12 17.92
C HIS A 448 54.32 0.35 16.50
N ILE A 449 53.37 0.46 15.57
CA ILE A 449 53.60 0.89 14.20
C ILE A 449 53.53 2.42 14.09
N ILE A 450 52.56 3.03 14.79
CA ILE A 450 52.25 4.45 14.77
C ILE A 450 52.13 4.91 16.23
N SER A 451 53.20 5.48 16.77
CA SER A 451 53.28 5.91 18.17
C SER A 451 52.25 6.98 18.59
N PHE A 452 51.59 7.62 17.62
CA PHE A 452 50.49 8.56 17.85
C PHE A 452 49.19 7.88 18.30
N ILE A 453 48.95 6.62 17.92
CA ILE A 453 47.75 5.88 18.32
C ILE A 453 47.97 5.39 19.76
N PRO A 454 47.08 5.67 20.73
CA PRO A 454 47.27 5.23 22.11
C PRO A 454 47.26 3.70 22.24
N ASP A 455 48.06 3.16 23.17
CA ASP A 455 47.94 1.76 23.57
C ASP A 455 46.59 1.50 24.27
N TYR A 456 46.21 0.23 24.40
CA TYR A 456 44.91 -0.13 24.95
C TYR A 456 44.66 0.35 26.38
N ASN A 457 45.70 0.37 27.22
CA ASN A 457 45.58 0.83 28.60
C ASN A 457 45.40 2.34 28.65
N HIS A 458 46.12 3.07 27.81
CA HIS A 458 46.02 4.52 27.67
C HIS A 458 44.68 4.92 27.02
N LEU A 459 44.13 4.12 26.11
CA LEU A 459 42.78 4.32 25.57
C LEU A 459 41.71 4.26 26.67
N ILE A 460 41.81 3.30 27.59
CA ILE A 460 40.81 3.08 28.65
C ILE A 460 40.99 4.03 29.84
N MET A 461 42.22 4.35 30.21
CA MET A 461 42.55 5.10 31.42
C MET A 461 42.99 6.55 31.18
N GLY A 462 43.37 6.91 29.96
CA GLY A 462 43.95 8.21 29.60
C GLY A 462 42.95 9.20 29.01
N ASN A 463 41.65 8.95 29.10
CA ASN A 463 40.62 9.83 28.55
C ASN A 463 39.86 10.56 29.67
N ASP A 464 39.94 11.89 29.69
CA ASP A 464 39.24 12.73 30.68
C ASP A 464 37.74 12.87 30.39
N PHE A 465 37.28 12.48 29.19
CA PHE A 465 35.92 12.72 28.72
C PHE A 465 34.94 11.57 29.03
N LEU A 466 35.42 10.32 29.06
CA LEU A 466 34.58 9.13 29.24
C LEU A 466 35.16 8.22 30.33
N SER A 467 34.29 7.63 31.14
CA SER A 467 34.71 6.63 32.12
C SER A 467 35.27 5.38 31.43
N SER A 468 36.15 4.66 32.12
CA SER A 468 36.71 3.39 31.62
C SER A 468 35.63 2.37 31.24
N LEU A 469 34.47 2.42 31.92
CA LEU A 469 33.32 1.58 31.63
C LEU A 469 32.58 2.02 30.36
N ALA A 470 32.43 3.33 30.13
CA ALA A 470 31.82 3.88 28.93
C ALA A 470 32.67 3.57 27.68
N ILE A 471 34.00 3.66 27.79
CA ILE A 471 34.90 3.31 26.68
C ILE A 471 34.79 1.82 26.34
N LYS A 472 34.77 0.94 27.34
CA LYS A 472 34.52 -0.50 27.12
C LYS A 472 33.18 -0.73 26.43
N LEU A 473 32.11 -0.07 26.87
CA LEU A 473 30.79 -0.21 26.25
C LEU A 473 30.79 0.20 24.76
N ILE A 474 31.47 1.29 24.42
CA ILE A 474 31.62 1.73 23.02
C ILE A 474 32.35 0.67 22.20
N LEU A 475 33.44 0.11 22.72
CA LEU A 475 34.17 -0.98 22.06
C LEU A 475 33.27 -2.21 21.84
N PHE A 476 32.41 -2.56 22.81
CA PHE A 476 31.43 -3.65 22.64
C PHE A 476 30.41 -3.37 21.54
N ILE A 477 29.90 -2.13 21.47
CA ILE A 477 28.94 -1.74 20.42
C ILE A 477 29.58 -1.84 19.03
N ILE A 478 30.84 -1.37 18.90
CA ILE A 478 31.60 -1.47 17.64
C ILE A 478 31.83 -2.94 17.27
N PHE A 479 32.21 -3.79 18.24
CA PHE A 479 32.43 -5.21 17.97
C PHE A 479 31.15 -5.93 17.52
N ASN A 480 30.02 -5.68 18.19
CA ASN A 480 28.71 -6.21 17.80
C ASN A 480 28.32 -5.75 16.39
N LEU A 481 28.62 -4.49 16.04
CA LEU A 481 28.37 -3.96 14.71
C LEU A 481 29.19 -4.71 13.64
N ILE A 482 30.47 -4.96 13.91
CA ILE A 482 31.34 -5.74 13.02
C ILE A 482 30.77 -7.15 12.81
N ILE A 483 30.33 -7.82 13.87
CA ILE A 483 29.70 -9.15 13.77
C ILE A 483 28.50 -9.10 12.83
N VAL A 484 27.60 -8.14 13.00
CA VAL A 484 26.41 -8.00 12.14
C VAL A 484 26.80 -7.85 10.67
N TYR A 485 27.84 -7.06 10.36
CA TYR A 485 28.31 -6.90 8.99
C TYR A 485 29.00 -8.14 8.43
N VAL A 486 29.75 -8.88 9.24
CA VAL A 486 30.35 -10.16 8.84
C VAL A 486 29.25 -11.18 8.52
N PHE A 487 28.19 -11.25 9.33
CA PHE A 487 27.04 -12.12 9.04
C PHE A 487 26.28 -11.68 7.78
N LYS A 488 26.02 -10.37 7.60
CA LYS A 488 25.39 -9.85 6.37
C LYS A 488 26.22 -10.18 5.13
N PHE A 489 27.54 -10.06 5.23
CA PHE A 489 28.45 -10.41 4.14
C PHE A 489 28.46 -11.92 3.86
N GLY A 490 28.48 -12.75 4.90
CA GLY A 490 28.38 -14.21 4.75
C GLY A 490 27.05 -14.66 4.12
N LEU A 491 25.93 -14.04 4.50
CA LEU A 491 24.61 -14.29 3.88
C LEU A 491 24.58 -13.86 2.41
N SER A 492 25.21 -12.73 2.08
CA SER A 492 25.33 -12.27 0.69
C SER A 492 26.08 -13.28 -0.18
N LEU A 493 27.19 -13.83 0.34
CA LEU A 493 27.97 -14.85 -0.35
C LEU A 493 27.23 -16.19 -0.46
N LEU A 494 26.42 -16.56 0.53
CA LEU A 494 25.66 -17.81 0.48
C LEU A 494 24.55 -17.74 -0.58
N ASN A 495 23.87 -16.59 -0.67
CA ASN A 495 22.81 -16.38 -1.64
C ASN A 495 23.36 -16.30 -3.09
N GLU A 496 24.58 -15.76 -3.29
CA GLU A 496 25.23 -15.79 -4.61
C GLU A 496 25.66 -17.21 -5.03
N VAL A 497 25.90 -18.12 -4.08
CA VAL A 497 26.29 -19.52 -4.37
C VAL A 497 25.07 -20.40 -4.63
N GLU A 498 23.93 -20.17 -3.96
CA GLU A 498 22.67 -20.87 -4.28
C GLU A 498 22.16 -20.55 -5.70
N ASP A 499 22.37 -19.31 -6.17
CA ASP A 499 22.03 -18.91 -7.55
C ASP A 499 22.96 -19.54 -8.62
N GLU A 500 24.20 -19.93 -8.27
CA GLU A 500 25.12 -20.63 -9.18
C GLU A 500 24.89 -22.16 -9.21
N ASP A 501 24.46 -22.77 -8.10
CA ASP A 501 24.19 -24.21 -8.03
C ASP A 501 22.89 -24.59 -8.75
N GLU A 502 21.84 -23.74 -8.75
CA GLU A 502 20.62 -23.97 -9.57
C GLU A 502 20.89 -23.91 -11.09
N LEU A 503 21.95 -23.24 -11.53
CA LEU A 503 22.32 -23.15 -12.96
C LEU A 503 23.14 -24.34 -13.47
N THR A 504 23.59 -25.24 -12.59
CA THR A 504 24.42 -26.40 -12.98
C THR A 504 23.69 -27.74 -12.97
N GLU A 505 22.50 -27.85 -12.39
CA GLU A 505 21.66 -29.08 -12.47
C GLU A 505 20.77 -29.15 -13.73
N GLU A 506 20.70 -28.10 -14.55
CA GLU A 506 19.92 -28.07 -15.81
C GLU A 506 20.74 -28.17 -17.11
N ASN A 507 21.98 -28.70 -17.07
CA ASN A 507 22.76 -28.99 -18.30
C ASN A 507 22.74 -30.46 -18.73
#